data_AF-A0A944ES81-F1
#
_entry.id   AF-A0A944ES81-F1
#
_cell.length_a   1.000
_cell.length_b   1.000
_cell.length_c   1.000
_cell.angle_alpha   90.00
_cell.angle_beta   90.00
_cell.angle_gamma   90.00
#
_symmetry.space_group_name_H-M   'P 1'
#
loop_
_entity.id
_entity.type
_entity.pdbx_description
1 polymer ?
#
loop_
_entity_poly.entity_id
_entity_poly.type
_entity_poly.pdbx_seq_one_letter_code
_entity_poly.pdbx_strand_id
1 'polypeptide(L)' 'MLDRNTPHNPDPELDRTPGLEPGGAVPPGETPPGEASTSSGAGPRVEPPRGWSKGPLIAIGIVVVLCAAFFLAFAVIM' A
#
# COMPACT_ATOMS: atom_id res chain seq x y z
N MET A 1 -5.09 -35.70 4.98
CA MET A 1 -5.62 -35.59 6.35
C MET A 1 -4.42 -35.66 7.27
N LEU A 2 -3.99 -34.59 7.92
CA LEU A 2 -4.53 -33.23 7.93
C LEU A 2 -3.86 -32.41 6.79
N ASP A 3 -4.14 -31.13 6.67
CA ASP A 3 -3.62 -30.32 5.57
C ASP A 3 -2.18 -29.84 5.86
N ARG A 4 -1.82 -28.62 5.46
CA ARG A 4 -0.49 -28.03 5.71
C ARG A 4 -0.50 -26.50 5.72
N ASN A 5 -1.63 -25.89 5.99
CA ASN A 5 -1.86 -24.45 5.82
C ASN A 5 -2.46 -23.85 7.11
N THR A 6 -1.70 -23.93 8.21
CA THR A 6 -1.99 -23.15 9.41
C THR A 6 -1.94 -21.67 9.03
N PRO A 7 -3.05 -20.92 9.11
CA PRO A 7 -3.02 -19.49 8.89
C PRO A 7 -2.10 -18.88 9.95
N HIS A 8 -1.05 -18.18 9.53
CA HIS A 8 -0.29 -17.33 10.44
C HIS A 8 -1.21 -16.15 10.78
N ASN A 9 -1.99 -16.31 11.84
CA ASN A 9 -2.93 -15.30 12.30
C ASN A 9 -2.12 -14.03 12.68
N PRO A 10 -2.29 -12.91 11.98
CA PRO A 10 -1.53 -11.68 12.26
C PRO A 10 -2.10 -10.92 13.47
N ASP A 11 -3.27 -11.33 13.95
CA ASP A 11 -3.91 -10.83 15.17
C ASP A 11 -2.98 -11.12 16.37
N PRO A 12 -2.54 -10.11 17.11
CA PRO A 12 -1.66 -10.32 18.25
C PRO A 12 -2.41 -11.12 19.33
N GLU A 13 -1.75 -12.13 19.89
CA GLU A 13 -2.31 -12.91 20.99
C GLU A 13 -2.77 -11.98 22.13
N LEU A 14 -4.04 -12.04 22.51
CA LEU A 14 -4.66 -11.16 23.52
C LEU A 14 -3.88 -11.15 24.84
N ASP A 15 -3.36 -12.31 25.24
CA ASP A 15 -2.53 -12.47 26.45
C ASP A 15 -1.18 -11.72 26.39
N ARG A 16 -0.82 -11.16 25.22
CA ARG A 16 0.40 -10.39 24.96
C ARG A 16 0.14 -8.94 24.55
N THR A 17 -1.11 -8.50 24.44
CA THR A 17 -1.48 -7.08 24.23
C THR A 17 -1.90 -6.44 25.55
N PRO A 18 -1.10 -5.54 26.14
CA PRO A 18 -1.48 -4.87 27.38
C PRO A 18 -2.78 -4.08 27.20
N GLY A 19 -3.76 -4.35 28.07
CA GLY A 19 -5.00 -3.57 28.16
C GLY A 19 -6.10 -3.93 27.16
N LEU A 20 -6.03 -5.06 26.43
CA LEU A 20 -7.15 -5.55 25.63
C LEU A 20 -8.01 -6.55 26.43
N GLU A 21 -9.21 -6.16 26.86
CA GLU A 21 -10.22 -7.15 27.25
C GLU A 21 -10.61 -8.03 26.04
N PRO A 22 -11.13 -9.26 26.25
CA PRO A 22 -11.60 -10.15 25.18
C PRO A 22 -12.71 -9.60 24.25
N GLY A 23 -13.20 -8.38 24.51
CA GLY A 23 -14.11 -7.63 23.64
C GLY A 23 -13.44 -6.55 22.77
N GLY A 24 -12.11 -6.42 22.77
CA GLY A 24 -11.36 -5.47 21.94
C GLY A 24 -11.42 -4.00 22.39
N ALA A 25 -11.97 -3.72 23.58
CA ALA A 25 -11.91 -2.41 24.21
C ALA A 25 -10.58 -2.23 24.94
N VAL A 26 -10.14 -0.97 25.08
CA VAL A 26 -9.08 -0.57 26.02
C VAL A 26 -9.64 0.40 27.07
N PRO A 27 -9.10 0.42 28.30
CA PRO A 27 -9.52 1.35 29.34
C PRO A 27 -9.36 2.83 28.91
N PRO A 28 -10.33 3.72 29.22
CA PRO A 28 -10.21 5.14 28.94
C PRO A 28 -9.01 5.78 29.65
N GLY A 29 -8.03 6.25 28.88
CA GLY A 29 -6.79 6.86 29.38
C GLY A 29 -5.53 6.12 28.95
N GLU A 30 -5.64 4.84 28.59
CA GLU A 30 -4.58 4.15 27.84
C GLU A 30 -4.55 4.63 26.39
N THR A 31 -3.37 4.64 25.78
CA THR A 31 -3.27 4.88 24.32
C THR A 31 -3.72 3.59 23.62
N PRO A 32 -4.69 3.62 22.68
CA PRO A 32 -5.06 2.45 21.90
C PRO A 32 -3.82 1.78 21.28
N PRO A 33 -3.80 0.44 21.13
CA PRO A 33 -2.68 -0.25 20.49
C PRO A 33 -2.48 0.41 19.13
N GLY A 34 -1.26 0.93 18.90
CA GLY A 34 -1.01 1.87 17.82
C GLY A 34 -1.60 1.34 16.52
N GLU A 35 -2.68 1.97 16.07
CA GLU A 35 -3.42 1.58 14.87
C GLU A 35 -2.54 1.86 13.67
N ALA A 36 -1.66 0.90 13.41
CA ALA A 36 -0.65 1.03 12.39
C ALA A 36 -1.41 1.02 11.06
N SER A 37 -1.63 2.21 10.52
CA SER A 37 -2.14 2.43 9.16
C SER A 37 -1.19 1.83 8.08
N THR A 38 -0.08 1.23 8.52
CA THR A 38 0.84 0.38 7.77
C THR A 38 1.25 -0.87 8.59
N SER A 39 0.32 -1.54 9.27
CA SER A 39 0.67 -2.68 10.15
C SER A 39 1.22 -3.87 9.36
N SER A 40 2.48 -4.19 9.66
CA SER A 40 3.03 -5.54 9.81
C SER A 40 2.56 -6.62 8.83
N GLY A 41 3.44 -6.97 7.89
CA GLY A 41 3.34 -8.26 7.19
C GLY A 41 2.81 -8.19 5.77
N ALA A 42 3.52 -7.48 4.90
CA ALA A 42 3.69 -8.06 3.57
C ALA A 42 4.27 -9.48 3.76
N GLY A 43 3.65 -10.48 3.13
CA GLY A 43 4.13 -11.87 3.15
C GLY A 43 5.51 -12.00 2.48
N PRO A 44 5.90 -13.20 1.99
CA PRO A 44 7.16 -13.39 1.27
C PRO A 44 7.41 -12.23 0.30
N ARG A 45 8.49 -11.47 0.53
CA ARG A 45 8.72 -10.18 -0.14
C ARG A 45 8.89 -10.42 -1.64
N VAL A 46 7.79 -10.30 -2.38
CA VAL A 46 7.80 -10.36 -3.83
C VAL A 46 8.49 -9.09 -4.31
N GLU A 47 9.67 -9.24 -4.92
CA GLU A 47 10.28 -8.13 -5.65
C GLU A 47 9.31 -7.67 -6.74
N PRO A 48 8.90 -6.39 -6.76
CA PRO A 48 8.04 -5.88 -7.82
C PRO A 48 8.68 -6.15 -9.19
N PRO A 49 7.93 -6.60 -10.21
CA PRO A 49 8.50 -7.00 -11.49
C PRO A 49 9.30 -5.87 -12.12
N ARG A 50 10.62 -6.10 -12.22
CA ARG A 50 11.61 -5.12 -12.70
C ARG A 50 11.22 -4.66 -14.11
N GLY A 51 11.02 -3.35 -14.29
CA GLY A 51 10.77 -2.74 -15.60
C GLY A 51 9.38 -2.12 -15.81
N TRP A 52 8.43 -2.33 -14.89
CA TRP A 52 7.08 -1.76 -15.01
C TRP A 52 7.05 -0.22 -15.13
N SER A 53 8.06 0.47 -14.58
CA SER A 53 8.21 1.93 -14.66
C SER A 53 8.37 2.48 -16.08
N LYS A 54 8.84 1.67 -17.05
CA LYS A 54 9.08 2.15 -18.42
C LYS A 54 7.79 2.47 -19.18
N GLY A 55 6.74 1.67 -19.00
CA GLY A 55 5.45 1.86 -19.70
C GLY A 55 4.82 3.23 -19.39
N PRO A 56 4.58 3.56 -18.10
CA PRO A 56 4.06 4.86 -17.70
C PRO A 56 4.97 6.02 -18.10
N LEU A 57 6.30 5.88 -17.99
CA LEU A 57 7.24 6.92 -18.39
C LEU A 57 7.15 7.25 -19.88
N ILE A 58 7.06 6.23 -20.74
CA ILE A 58 6.89 6.42 -22.19
C ILE A 58 5.52 7.05 -22.49
N ALA A 59 4.45 6.59 -21.85
CA ALA A 59 3.10 7.14 -22.04
C ALA A 59 3.04 8.63 -21.67
N ILE A 60 3.61 9.03 -20.52
CA ILE A 60 3.71 10.43 -20.10
C ILE A 60 4.53 11.24 -21.11
N GLY A 61 5.67 10.71 -21.57
CA GLY A 61 6.49 11.37 -22.59
C GLY A 61 5.74 11.66 -23.89
N ILE A 62 4.93 10.71 -24.37
CA ILE A 62 4.07 10.89 -25.56
C ILE A 62 3.04 12.01 -25.32
N VAL A 63 2.35 12.00 -24.17
CA VAL A 63 1.36 13.03 -23.83
C VAL A 63 2.00 14.42 -23.77
N VAL A 64 3.18 14.56 -23.16
CA VAL A 64 3.92 15.82 -23.09
C VAL A 64 4.29 16.34 -24.48
N VAL A 65 4.77 15.47 -25.39
CA VAL A 65 5.09 15.85 -26.78
C VAL A 65 3.84 16.29 -27.54
N LEU A 66 2.71 15.59 -27.38
CA LEU A 66 1.44 15.96 -28.02
C LEU A 66 0.93 17.31 -27.53
N CYS A 67 0.97 17.57 -26.21
CA CYS A 67 0.61 18.88 -25.64
C CYS A 67 1.54 19.99 -26.15
N ALA A 68 2.86 19.76 -26.16
CA ALA A 68 3.83 20.74 -26.66
C ALA A 68 3.61 21.07 -28.15
N ALA A 69 3.36 20.05 -28.98
CA ALA A 69 3.05 20.23 -30.40
C ALA A 69 1.73 20.99 -30.61
N PHE A 70 0.70 20.72 -29.81
CA PHE A 70 -0.57 21.44 -29.84
C PHE A 70 -0.38 22.93 -29.50
N PHE A 71 0.31 23.24 -28.39
CA PHE A 71 0.57 24.63 -28.02
C PHE A 71 1.45 25.37 -29.03
N LEU A 72 2.45 24.70 -29.61
CA LEU A 72 3.29 25.27 -30.66
C LEU A 72 2.48 25.58 -31.93
N ALA A 73 1.61 24.66 -32.36
CA ALA A 73 0.73 24.90 -33.49
C ALA A 73 -0.26 26.05 -33.22
N PHE A 74 -0.88 26.07 -32.03
CA PHE A 74 -1.79 27.14 -31.61
C PHE A 74 -1.10 28.52 -31.64
N ALA A 75 0.12 28.63 -31.08
CA ALA A 75 0.89 29.88 -31.02
C ALA A 75 1.49 30.33 -32.36
N VAL A 76 1.42 29.51 -33.42
CA VAL A 76 1.81 29.87 -34.78
C VAL A 76 0.58 30.23 -35.64
N ILE A 77 -0.59 29.70 -35.30
CA ILE A 77 -1.85 29.92 -36.03
C ILE A 77 -2.61 31.16 -35.53
N MET A 78 -2.45 31.52 -34.25
CA MET A 78 -3.08 32.68 -33.58
C MET A 78 -2.11 33.86 -33.45
#